data_AF-C5KIU0-F1
#
_entry.id   AF-C5KIU0-F1
#
_cell.length_a   1.000
_cell.length_b   1.000
_cell.length_c   1.000
_cell.angle_alpha   90.00
_cell.angle_beta   90.00
_cell.angle_gamma   90.00
#
_symmetry.space_group_name_H-M   'P 1'
#
loop_
_entity.id
_entity.type
_entity.pdbx_description
1 polymer ?
#
loop_
_entity_poly.entity_id
_entity_poly.type
_entity_poly.pdbx_seq_one_letter_code
_entity_poly.pdbx_strand_id
1 'polypeptide(L)'
;MRFAVSTAVVVASAVAVATATEDACSQMCSEVDGCRGSKYGSYCKGWMTPSICFGLVRRTDGSYCFQPGDVSCVGEAVPCSMGHVTTAEPTESPSTTAVPAT
;
A
#
# COMPACT_ATOMS: atom_id res chain seq x y z
N MET A 1 -27.48 24.43 -58.15
CA MET A 1 -27.86 23.86 -56.84
C MET A 1 -26.58 23.32 -56.20
N ARG A 2 -26.05 23.97 -55.16
CA ARG A 2 -24.83 23.55 -54.43
C ARG A 2 -25.26 23.25 -53.00
N PHE A 3 -25.36 21.97 -52.65
CA PHE A 3 -25.70 21.53 -51.29
C PHE A 3 -24.42 21.48 -50.46
N ALA A 4 -24.30 22.41 -49.50
CA ALA A 4 -23.22 22.43 -48.53
C ALA A 4 -23.43 21.28 -47.52
N VAL A 5 -22.56 20.28 -47.59
CA VAL A 5 -22.50 19.19 -46.60
C VAL A 5 -21.93 19.76 -45.31
N SER A 6 -22.78 19.98 -44.31
CA SER A 6 -22.38 20.44 -42.98
C SER A 6 -22.12 19.22 -42.10
N THR A 7 -20.85 18.86 -41.91
CA THR A 7 -20.45 17.81 -40.97
C THR A 7 -20.42 18.36 -39.56
N ALA A 8 -21.44 18.01 -38.76
CA ALA A 8 -21.47 18.29 -37.33
C ALA A 8 -20.42 17.40 -36.63
N VAL A 9 -19.38 18.02 -36.10
CA VAL A 9 -18.34 17.35 -35.31
C VAL A 9 -18.92 17.00 -33.94
N VAL A 10 -19.17 15.72 -33.69
CA VAL A 10 -19.51 15.19 -32.36
C VAL A 10 -18.24 15.16 -31.51
N VAL A 11 -18.10 16.13 -30.62
CA VAL A 11 -17.03 16.14 -29.60
C VAL A 11 -17.39 15.12 -28.52
N ALA A 12 -16.93 13.88 -28.72
CA ALA A 12 -17.01 12.84 -27.69
C ALA A 12 -16.09 13.23 -26.52
N SER A 13 -16.69 13.76 -25.47
CA SER A 13 -16.00 14.14 -24.25
C SER A 13 -15.66 12.86 -23.48
N ALA A 14 -14.41 12.43 -23.56
CA ALA A 14 -13.90 11.33 -22.75
C ALA A 14 -13.83 11.82 -21.29
N VAL A 15 -14.83 11.45 -20.49
CA VAL A 15 -14.78 11.63 -19.04
C VAL A 15 -13.79 10.61 -18.51
N ALA A 16 -12.56 11.05 -18.26
CA ALA A 16 -11.57 10.25 -17.56
C ALA A 16 -12.06 10.05 -16.11
N VAL A 17 -12.58 8.85 -15.83
CA VAL A 17 -12.88 8.43 -14.46
C VAL A 17 -11.53 8.18 -13.79
N ALA A 18 -11.05 9.18 -13.05
CA ALA A 18 -9.94 8.99 -12.13
C ALA A 18 -10.41 8.00 -11.07
N THR A 19 -10.06 6.72 -11.24
CA THR A 19 -10.10 5.76 -10.14
C THR A 19 -9.10 6.28 -9.11
N ALA A 20 -9.58 7.02 -8.12
CA ALA A 20 -8.83 7.24 -6.89
C ALA A 20 -8.65 5.85 -6.29
N THR A 21 -7.59 5.14 -6.68
CA THR A 21 -7.16 3.95 -5.99
C THR A 21 -6.76 4.45 -4.62
N GLU A 22 -7.64 4.32 -3.61
CA GLU A 22 -7.23 4.63 -2.25
C GLU A 22 -6.00 3.77 -1.94
N ASP A 23 -4.87 4.44 -1.78
CA ASP A 23 -3.57 3.83 -1.48
C ASP A 23 -3.76 2.86 -0.32
N ALA A 24 -3.16 1.65 -0.38
CA ALA A 24 -3.38 0.61 0.63
C ALA A 24 -3.13 1.13 2.06
N CYS A 25 -2.21 2.09 2.21
CA CYS A 25 -1.94 2.77 3.46
C CYS A 25 -3.12 3.63 3.94
N SER A 26 -3.82 4.34 3.04
CA SER A 26 -4.98 5.15 3.37
C SER A 26 -6.20 4.28 3.73
N GLN A 27 -6.40 3.15 3.06
CA GLN A 27 -7.43 2.19 3.46
C GLN A 27 -7.16 1.61 4.85
N MET A 28 -5.95 1.11 5.10
CA MET A 28 -5.60 0.56 6.41
C MET A 28 -5.66 1.63 7.53
N CYS A 29 -5.31 2.88 7.23
CA CYS A 29 -5.46 3.99 8.16
C CYS A 29 -6.92 4.22 8.60
N SER A 30 -7.89 3.91 7.75
CA SER A 30 -9.31 4.04 8.09
C SER A 30 -9.75 3.01 9.13
N GLU A 31 -9.00 1.93 9.30
CA GLU A 31 -9.27 0.86 10.27
C GLU A 31 -8.41 0.98 11.54
N VAL A 32 -7.31 1.74 11.48
CA VAL A 32 -6.39 1.93 12.61
C VAL A 32 -6.81 3.11 13.48
N ASP A 33 -7.04 2.82 14.76
CA ASP A 33 -7.34 3.85 15.75
C ASP A 33 -6.17 4.83 15.91
N GLY A 34 -6.48 6.11 16.09
CA GLY A 34 -5.50 7.19 16.01
C GLY A 34 -5.08 7.59 14.58
N CYS A 35 -5.33 6.78 13.54
CA CYS A 35 -5.06 7.14 12.14
C CYS A 35 -6.29 7.75 11.46
N ARG A 36 -7.45 7.08 11.53
CA ARG A 36 -8.71 7.49 10.86
C ARG A 36 -9.12 8.94 11.10
N GLY A 37 -8.90 9.46 12.30
CA GLY A 37 -9.25 10.84 12.69
C GLY A 37 -8.06 11.81 12.73
N SER A 38 -6.87 11.35 12.35
CA SER A 38 -5.66 12.15 12.46
C SER A 38 -5.55 13.14 11.30
N LYS A 39 -5.13 14.37 11.62
CA LYS A 39 -4.79 15.39 10.61
C LYS A 39 -3.68 14.96 9.65
N TYR A 40 -2.92 13.91 10.01
CA TYR A 40 -1.79 13.44 9.23
C TYR A 40 -2.18 12.36 8.20
N GLY A 41 -3.19 11.54 8.51
CA GLY A 41 -3.53 10.34 7.71
C GLY A 41 -2.35 9.39 7.48
N SER A 42 -2.51 8.45 6.56
CA SER A 42 -1.42 7.61 6.05
C SER A 42 -1.47 7.51 4.53
N TYR A 43 -0.29 7.37 3.93
CA TYR A 43 -0.05 7.29 2.49
C TYR A 43 1.24 6.51 2.24
N CYS A 44 1.37 5.95 1.04
CA CYS A 44 2.61 5.29 0.62
C CYS A 44 3.76 6.28 0.39
N LYS A 45 4.89 6.06 1.07
CA LYS A 45 6.16 6.70 0.75
C LYS A 45 6.87 5.97 -0.39
N GLY A 46 6.35 6.11 -1.61
CA GLY A 46 6.91 5.47 -2.81
C GLY A 46 8.34 5.91 -3.17
N TRP A 47 8.84 6.99 -2.55
CA TRP A 47 10.21 7.46 -2.70
C TRP A 47 11.21 6.78 -1.75
N MET A 48 10.74 5.89 -0.87
CA MET A 48 11.60 5.05 -0.02
C MET A 48 11.72 3.64 -0.61
N THR A 49 12.84 2.98 -0.34
CA THR A 49 13.08 1.57 -0.70
C THR A 49 13.47 0.79 0.57
N PRO A 50 12.64 -0.13 1.08
CA PRO A 50 11.30 -0.47 0.58
C PRO A 50 10.31 0.68 0.76
N SER A 51 9.28 0.72 -0.08
CA SER A 51 8.20 1.70 0.03
C SER A 51 7.31 1.35 1.22
N ILE A 52 7.15 2.31 2.14
CA ILE A 52 6.43 2.11 3.40
C ILE A 52 5.30 3.10 3.61
N CYS A 53 4.27 2.70 4.35
CA CYS A 53 3.18 3.55 4.79
C CYS A 53 3.67 4.54 5.85
N PHE A 54 3.31 5.81 5.67
CA PHE A 54 3.61 6.84 6.66
C PHE A 54 2.86 6.58 7.97
N GLY A 55 3.60 6.47 9.07
CA GLY A 55 3.06 6.43 10.44
C GLY A 55 2.38 5.13 10.85
N LEU A 56 2.08 4.23 9.91
CA LEU A 56 1.52 2.91 10.19
C LEU A 56 2.62 1.92 10.56
N VAL A 57 2.42 1.24 11.68
CA VAL A 57 3.37 0.30 12.26
C VAL A 57 2.64 -0.99 12.62
N ARG A 58 3.27 -2.14 12.38
CA ARG A 58 2.80 -3.45 12.86
C ARG A 58 3.50 -3.78 14.18
N ARG A 59 2.75 -3.94 15.25
CA ARG A 59 3.27 -4.35 16.57
C ARG A 59 3.66 -5.83 16.56
N THR A 60 4.41 -6.24 17.58
CA THR A 60 4.83 -7.64 17.79
C THR A 60 3.65 -8.58 18.02
N ASP A 61 2.53 -8.08 18.56
CA ASP A 61 1.27 -8.82 18.71
C ASP A 61 0.48 -8.97 17.39
N GLY A 62 0.95 -8.35 16.30
CA GLY A 62 0.31 -8.39 14.99
C GLY A 62 -0.73 -7.30 14.75
N SER A 63 -1.12 -6.52 15.77
CA SER A 63 -1.99 -5.35 15.57
C SER A 63 -1.26 -4.21 14.86
N TYR A 64 -2.03 -3.29 14.29
CA TYR A 64 -1.51 -2.08 13.68
C TYR A 64 -1.74 -0.86 14.57
N CYS A 65 -0.85 0.13 14.45
CA CYS A 65 -0.97 1.39 15.15
C CYS A 65 -0.40 2.56 14.37
N PHE A 66 -0.69 3.76 14.86
CA PHE A 66 -0.30 5.00 14.23
C PHE A 66 0.63 5.84 15.11
N GLN A 67 1.92 5.81 14.77
CA GLN A 67 3.00 6.42 15.57
C GLN A 67 2.86 7.95 15.75
N PRO A 68 2.41 8.75 14.76
CA PRO A 68 2.22 10.18 14.97
C PRO A 68 1.14 10.54 16.00
N GLY A 69 0.24 9.60 16.32
CA GLY A 69 -0.78 9.73 17.35
C GLY A 69 -0.44 9.04 18.67
N ASP A 70 0.56 8.14 18.69
CA ASP A 70 0.82 7.27 19.84
C ASP A 70 2.33 6.96 19.97
N VAL A 71 2.96 7.44 21.04
CA VAL A 71 4.40 7.25 21.29
C VAL A 71 4.77 5.81 21.68
N SER A 72 3.80 5.04 22.18
CA SER A 72 3.93 3.61 22.46
C SER A 72 3.76 2.72 21.22
N CYS A 73 3.42 3.31 20.07
CA CYS A 73 3.31 2.59 18.81
C CYS A 73 4.71 2.29 18.25
N VAL A 74 5.26 1.15 18.67
CA VAL A 74 6.58 0.65 18.28
C VAL A 74 6.44 -0.73 17.65
N GLY A 75 7.17 -0.97 16.56
CA GLY A 75 7.09 -2.20 15.78
C GLY A 75 7.70 -2.01 14.40
N GLU A 76 7.29 -2.85 13.45
CA GLU A 76 7.81 -2.83 12.08
C GLU A 76 7.05 -1.89 11.16
N ALA A 77 7.78 -1.22 10.26
CA ALA A 77 7.18 -0.34 9.27
C ALA A 77 6.33 -1.15 8.27
N VAL A 78 5.18 -0.61 7.94
CA VAL A 78 4.23 -1.30 7.07
C VAL A 78 4.58 -1.02 5.61
N PRO A 79 4.77 -2.04 4.75
CA PRO A 79 5.04 -1.82 3.33
C PRO A 79 3.79 -1.35 2.59
N CYS A 80 3.96 -0.51 1.57
CA CYS A 80 2.84 -0.06 0.72
C CYS A 80 2.20 -1.21 -0.05
N SER A 81 3.02 -2.20 -0.43
CA SER A 81 2.60 -3.39 -1.15
C SER A 81 2.03 -4.42 -0.19
N MET A 82 0.84 -4.16 0.36
CA MET A 82 0.06 -5.11 1.19
C MET A 82 -0.39 -6.39 0.46
N GLY A 83 0.20 -6.71 -0.70
CA GLY A 83 -0.12 -7.85 -1.56
C GLY A 83 1.08 -8.68 -2.02
N HIS A 84 2.30 -8.39 -1.56
CA HIS A 84 3.40 -9.34 -1.68
C HIS A 84 4.11 -9.39 -0.35
N VAL A 85 3.66 -10.31 0.49
CA VAL A 85 4.55 -10.98 1.43
C VAL A 85 5.68 -11.54 0.56
N THR A 86 6.75 -10.76 0.37
CA THR A 86 8.07 -11.39 0.36
C THR A 86 8.17 -11.94 1.77
N THR A 87 7.71 -13.19 1.87
CA THR A 87 8.14 -14.13 2.87
C THR A 87 9.60 -13.80 3.10
N ALA A 88 9.90 -13.23 4.28
CA ALA A 88 11.19 -13.49 4.86
C ALA A 88 11.25 -15.03 4.84
N GLU A 89 12.00 -15.52 3.85
CA GLU A 89 12.47 -16.87 3.74
C GLU A 89 12.68 -17.36 5.18
N PRO A 90 12.03 -18.47 5.60
CA PRO A 90 12.43 -19.12 6.83
C PRO A 90 13.94 -19.24 6.73
N THR A 91 14.65 -18.74 7.73
CA THR A 91 16.06 -19.04 7.94
C THR A 91 16.19 -20.57 7.92
N GLU A 92 16.40 -21.14 6.74
CA GLU A 92 16.85 -22.50 6.55
C GLU A 92 18.36 -22.43 6.71
N SER A 93 18.77 -22.33 7.96
CA SER A 93 20.01 -22.95 8.39
C SER A 93 19.63 -23.77 9.62
N PRO A 94 19.66 -25.10 9.47
CA PRO A 94 20.94 -25.76 9.66
C PRO A 94 21.37 -26.59 8.45
N SER A 95 22.57 -26.30 7.99
CA SER A 95 23.40 -27.25 7.26
C SER A 95 23.57 -28.51 8.12
N THR A 96 22.89 -29.60 7.77
CA THR A 96 23.25 -30.96 8.19
C THR A 96 23.17 -31.86 6.98
N THR A 97 24.35 -32.04 6.38
CA THR A 97 24.63 -33.14 5.45
C THR A 97 24.57 -34.43 6.24
N ALA A 98 23.42 -35.10 6.24
CA ALA A 98 23.33 -36.53 6.51
C ALA A 98 23.27 -37.24 5.15
N VAL A 99 24.38 -37.85 4.76
CA VAL A 99 24.47 -38.71 3.57
C VAL A 99 23.78 -40.06 3.91
N PRO A 100 22.81 -40.55 3.11
CA PRO A 100 22.20 -41.86 3.32
C PRO A 100 23.10 -42.99 2.81
N ALA A 101 22.80 -44.18 3.34
CA ALA A 101 23.56 -45.43 3.37
C ALA A 101 24.06 -46.01 2.04
N THR A 102 25.04 -46.92 2.16
CA THR A 102 25.01 -48.21 1.45
C THR A 102 25.43 -49.31 2.42
#